data_AF-A0A7V4G7J7-F1
#
_entry.id   AF-A0A7V4G7J7-F1
#
_cell.length_a   1.000
_cell.length_b   1.000
_cell.length_c   1.000
_cell.angle_alpha   90.00
_cell.angle_beta   90.00
_cell.angle_gamma   90.00
#
_symmetry.space_group_name_H-M   'P 1'
#
loop_
_entity.id
_entity.type
_entity.pdbx_description
1 polymer ?
#
loop_
_entity_poly.entity_id
_entity_poly.type
_entity_poly.pdbx_seq_one_letter_code
_entity_poly.pdbx_strand_id
1 'polypeptide(L)'
;MILTRNPVHEGFDDCGCCEGLTAATPLKINNQPGLKAVAYRVGTHADFKKSLLANLSTSLSAGLRRLTCRDDDDFTIALLDAWAVVADILTFYQERLANEAFLATAREKLSVFELARLVGYRPKPGVAARTLLAFTLEESPGLAPGTIPSTPVQTMPTETIIDLGTQVRSVPGPEEQSQTYETVEKLTARARWNALRPRLWEPQVLDDATREIFLDGTSTLLKPGDGLLLFPGGSSAPLFRQVAEVIPYPEEQYSKVVVEAAPEEVQSARGAQRADTPAPAAKAAGAASGSKGLGQASGIGKAEAAVDAAERLEGGGAGIQPTPPRVLALRLRAAVFGHNAPL
;
A
#
# COMPACT_ATOMS: atom_id res chain seq x y z
N MET A 1 -33.20 103.45 -10.21
CA MET A 1 -32.26 103.01 -11.26
C MET A 1 -32.08 101.52 -11.08
N ILE A 2 -32.75 100.75 -11.93
CA ILE A 2 -32.80 99.28 -11.89
C ILE A 2 -31.53 98.77 -12.56
N LEU A 3 -30.69 98.03 -11.83
CA LEU A 3 -29.59 97.28 -12.43
C LEU A 3 -30.02 95.81 -12.51
N THR A 4 -30.14 95.36 -13.75
CA THR A 4 -30.57 94.04 -14.20
C THR A 4 -29.54 92.96 -13.87
N ARG A 5 -30.03 91.81 -13.39
CA ARG A 5 -29.31 90.55 -13.21
C ARG A 5 -28.62 90.11 -14.52
N ASN A 6 -27.39 89.62 -14.41
CA ASN A 6 -26.77 88.72 -15.38
C ASN A 6 -26.77 87.31 -14.78
N PRO A 7 -27.31 86.25 -15.44
CA PRO A 7 -27.45 84.92 -14.86
C PRO A 7 -26.44 83.94 -15.47
N VAL A 8 -25.40 83.54 -14.73
CA VAL A 8 -24.63 82.31 -15.06
C VAL A 8 -24.00 81.72 -13.79
N HIS A 9 -24.04 80.38 -13.72
CA HIS A 9 -23.47 79.44 -12.72
C HIS A 9 -24.35 79.20 -11.49
N GLU A 10 -25.25 78.20 -11.60
CA GLU A 10 -24.99 76.78 -11.27
C GLU A 10 -25.02 76.56 -9.75
N GLY A 11 -26.02 75.78 -9.32
CA GLY A 11 -26.26 75.49 -7.92
C GLY A 11 -25.06 74.79 -7.31
N PHE A 12 -24.35 75.51 -6.43
CA PHE A 12 -23.58 74.87 -5.38
C PHE A 12 -24.60 74.35 -4.35
N ASP A 13 -24.89 73.06 -4.44
CA ASP A 13 -25.49 72.30 -3.34
C ASP A 13 -24.48 72.28 -2.18
N ASP A 14 -24.50 73.32 -1.34
CA ASP A 14 -23.71 73.44 -0.10
C ASP A 14 -24.27 72.56 1.05
N CYS A 15 -25.18 71.63 0.75
CA CYS A 15 -25.73 70.62 1.66
C CYS A 15 -24.73 69.46 1.89
N GLY A 16 -23.57 69.81 2.43
CA GLY A 16 -22.51 68.88 2.85
C GLY A 16 -21.43 69.53 3.72
N CYS A 17 -21.34 70.87 3.72
CA CYS A 17 -20.33 71.61 4.48
C CYS A 17 -20.51 71.59 6.01
N CYS A 18 -21.60 71.02 6.53
CA CYS A 18 -21.87 70.91 7.98
C CYS A 18 -21.74 69.47 8.52
N GLU A 19 -21.34 68.50 7.69
CA GLU A 19 -21.04 67.16 8.17
C GLU A 19 -19.68 67.21 8.88
N GLY A 20 -19.71 67.38 10.20
CA GLY A 20 -18.51 67.49 11.03
C GLY A 20 -17.58 66.28 10.83
N LEU A 21 -16.30 66.44 11.16
CA LEU A 21 -15.32 65.34 11.11
C LEU A 21 -15.81 64.19 12.00
N THR A 22 -16.24 63.09 11.37
CA THR A 22 -16.59 61.84 12.07
C THR A 22 -15.41 60.88 12.09
N ALA A 23 -15.29 60.10 13.16
CA ALA A 23 -14.32 59.01 13.23
C ALA A 23 -14.63 57.98 12.13
N ALA A 24 -13.60 57.60 11.36
CA ALA A 24 -13.65 56.60 10.29
C ALA A 24 -13.16 55.21 10.75
N THR A 25 -12.46 55.13 11.89
CA THR A 25 -11.93 53.89 12.47
C THR A 25 -12.46 53.67 13.90
N PRO A 26 -12.57 52.41 14.36
CA PRO A 26 -12.27 51.18 13.62
C PRO A 26 -13.36 50.84 12.57
N LEU A 27 -12.92 50.43 11.39
CA LEU A 27 -13.80 49.85 10.38
C LEU A 27 -14.37 48.52 10.88
N LYS A 28 -15.64 48.28 10.58
CA LYS A 28 -16.30 47.02 10.94
C LYS A 28 -15.75 45.89 10.08
N ILE A 29 -15.11 44.91 10.72
CA ILE A 29 -14.62 43.70 10.05
C ILE A 29 -15.82 42.80 9.74
N ASN A 30 -15.97 42.42 8.47
CA ASN A 30 -16.96 41.45 8.03
C ASN A 30 -16.35 40.55 6.95
N ASN A 31 -16.32 39.24 7.21
CA ASN A 31 -15.77 38.24 6.30
C ASN A 31 -16.85 37.25 5.91
N GLN A 32 -17.03 37.03 4.62
CA GLN A 32 -17.93 35.98 4.13
C GLN A 32 -17.30 34.59 4.39
N PRO A 33 -18.10 33.55 4.66
CA PRO A 33 -17.60 32.20 4.78
C PRO A 33 -16.89 31.71 3.51
N GLY A 34 -15.83 30.92 3.65
CA GLY A 34 -15.16 30.24 2.52
C GLY A 34 -14.12 31.06 1.75
N LEU A 35 -13.76 32.25 2.24
CA LEU A 35 -12.70 33.06 1.62
C LEU A 35 -11.31 32.44 1.82
N LYS A 36 -10.43 32.65 0.84
CA LYS A 36 -9.01 32.22 0.88
C LYS A 36 -8.11 33.13 1.72
N ALA A 37 -8.65 34.25 2.18
CA ALA A 37 -7.99 35.19 3.08
C ALA A 37 -9.04 35.90 3.92
N VAL A 38 -8.69 36.22 5.16
CA VAL A 38 -9.51 37.00 6.08
C VAL A 38 -9.04 38.45 6.00
N ALA A 39 -9.97 39.36 5.69
CA ALA A 39 -9.76 40.79 5.86
C ALA A 39 -9.85 41.10 7.36
N TYR A 40 -8.80 41.67 7.93
CA TYR A 40 -8.74 41.98 9.36
C TYR A 40 -8.23 43.40 9.66
N ARG A 41 -7.97 44.19 8.61
CA ARG A 41 -7.60 45.59 8.78
C ARG A 41 -8.78 46.42 9.28
N VAL A 42 -8.53 47.24 10.30
CA VAL A 42 -9.53 48.15 10.90
C VAL A 42 -9.42 49.59 10.38
N GLY A 43 -8.54 49.84 9.41
CA GLY A 43 -8.34 51.13 8.77
C GLY A 43 -7.05 51.18 7.96
N THR A 44 -6.91 52.23 7.15
CA THR A 44 -5.64 52.64 6.53
C THR A 44 -5.07 53.84 7.28
N HIS A 45 -3.82 54.21 6.99
CA HIS A 45 -3.22 55.46 7.50
C HIS A 45 -4.17 56.67 7.39
N ALA A 46 -4.79 56.89 6.23
CA ALA A 46 -5.70 58.01 6.01
C ALA A 46 -6.94 57.96 6.92
N ASP A 47 -7.51 56.76 7.12
CA ASP A 47 -8.68 56.57 8.00
C ASP A 47 -8.31 56.83 9.46
N PHE A 48 -7.12 56.40 9.90
CA PHE A 48 -6.62 56.68 11.24
C PHE A 48 -6.34 58.17 11.44
N LYS A 49 -5.65 58.84 10.51
CA LYS A 49 -5.39 60.30 10.59
C LYS A 49 -6.70 61.08 10.68
N LYS A 50 -7.68 60.77 9.81
CA LYS A 50 -9.01 61.39 9.84
C LYS A 50 -9.71 61.20 11.18
N SER A 51 -9.66 60.00 11.74
CA SER A 51 -10.30 59.68 13.03
C SER A 51 -9.64 60.39 14.20
N LEU A 52 -8.32 60.49 14.20
CA LEU A 52 -7.56 61.22 15.22
C LEU A 52 -7.89 62.72 15.17
N LEU A 53 -8.01 63.31 13.98
CA LEU A 53 -8.42 64.72 13.80
C LEU A 53 -9.87 64.97 14.23
N ALA A 54 -10.78 64.05 13.93
CA ALA A 54 -12.16 64.08 14.41
C ALA A 54 -12.22 64.07 15.95
N ASN A 55 -11.43 63.20 16.58
CA ASN A 55 -11.39 63.05 18.04
C ASN A 55 -10.77 64.27 18.75
N LEU A 56 -9.83 64.98 18.12
CA LEU A 56 -9.33 66.28 18.64
C LEU A 56 -10.46 67.32 18.74
N SER A 57 -11.42 67.26 17.82
CA SER A 57 -12.51 68.23 17.72
C SER A 57 -13.73 67.82 18.57
N THR A 58 -13.68 66.66 19.22
CA THR A 58 -14.78 66.12 20.05
C THR A 58 -14.76 66.70 21.47
N SER A 59 -15.96 66.95 22.04
CA SER A 59 -16.15 67.59 23.35
C SER A 59 -15.54 66.83 24.54
N LEU A 60 -15.28 65.52 24.36
CA LEU A 60 -14.65 64.61 25.32
C LEU A 60 -13.18 64.97 25.60
N SER A 61 -12.55 65.73 24.72
CA SER A 61 -11.15 66.13 24.78
C SER A 61 -10.98 67.51 25.42
N ALA A 62 -11.60 67.75 26.59
CA ALA A 62 -11.64 69.08 27.23
C ALA A 62 -10.24 69.70 27.45
N GLY A 63 -9.23 68.87 27.76
CA GLY A 63 -7.83 69.30 27.91
C GLY A 63 -7.12 69.62 26.58
N LEU A 64 -7.64 69.15 25.45
CA LEU A 64 -7.05 69.33 24.11
C LEU A 64 -7.74 70.45 23.30
N ARG A 65 -8.76 71.12 23.85
CA ARG A 65 -9.51 72.20 23.18
C ARG A 65 -8.64 73.36 22.70
N ARG A 66 -7.47 73.55 23.31
CA ARG A 66 -6.51 74.60 22.94
C ARG A 66 -5.74 74.28 21.65
N LEU A 67 -5.80 73.04 21.16
CA LEU A 67 -5.13 72.59 19.95
C LEU A 67 -6.03 72.84 18.73
N THR A 68 -6.08 74.09 18.28
CA THR A 68 -6.97 74.54 17.19
C THR A 68 -6.32 74.52 15.81
N CYS A 69 -4.98 74.45 15.73
CA CYS A 69 -4.26 74.38 14.46
C CYS A 69 -4.57 73.07 13.71
N ARG A 70 -4.67 73.15 12.38
CA ARG A 70 -4.91 72.01 11.47
C ARG A 70 -3.94 71.99 10.29
N ASP A 71 -2.86 72.76 10.40
CA ASP A 71 -1.79 72.76 9.41
C ASP A 71 -0.92 71.51 9.58
N ASP A 72 -0.49 70.90 8.48
CA ASP A 72 0.38 69.72 8.52
C ASP A 72 1.77 70.07 9.07
N ASP A 73 2.17 71.35 9.05
CA ASP A 73 3.42 71.85 9.68
C ASP A 73 3.36 71.94 11.22
N ASP A 74 2.18 71.77 11.84
CA ASP A 74 2.03 71.77 13.30
C ASP A 74 2.50 70.45 13.91
N PHE A 75 3.32 70.53 14.96
CA PHE A 75 3.82 69.37 15.69
C PHE A 75 2.73 68.40 16.15
N THR A 76 1.56 68.92 16.55
CA THR A 76 0.41 68.11 16.99
C THR A 76 -0.11 67.26 15.83
N ILE A 77 -0.22 67.84 14.64
CA ILE A 77 -0.73 67.15 13.45
C ILE A 77 0.31 66.15 12.95
N ALA A 78 1.59 66.52 12.95
CA ALA A 78 2.70 65.61 12.66
C ALA A 78 2.74 64.41 13.63
N LEU A 79 2.49 64.63 14.92
CA LEU A 79 2.42 63.56 15.92
C LEU A 79 1.24 62.62 15.67
N LEU A 80 0.06 63.15 15.31
CA LEU A 80 -1.08 62.32 14.95
C LEU A 80 -0.84 61.54 13.66
N ASP A 81 -0.16 62.14 12.69
CA ASP A 81 0.24 61.49 11.44
C ASP A 81 1.20 60.31 11.71
N ALA A 82 2.19 60.51 12.57
CA ALA A 82 3.08 59.45 13.01
C ALA A 82 2.33 58.29 13.71
N TRP A 83 1.36 58.61 14.58
CA TRP A 83 0.51 57.59 15.21
C TRP A 83 -0.40 56.86 14.22
N ALA A 84 -0.89 57.55 13.19
CA ALA A 84 -1.65 56.92 12.11
C ALA A 84 -0.80 55.91 11.33
N VAL A 85 0.50 56.19 11.11
CA VAL A 85 1.44 55.24 10.49
C VAL A 85 1.63 54.02 11.36
N VAL A 86 1.84 54.21 12.68
CA VAL A 86 1.96 53.09 13.63
C VAL A 86 0.71 52.21 13.60
N ALA A 87 -0.48 52.81 13.60
CA ALA A 87 -1.74 52.08 13.54
C ALA A 87 -1.89 51.26 12.24
N ASP A 88 -1.50 51.82 11.09
CA ASP A 88 -1.53 51.10 9.80
C ASP A 88 -0.57 49.90 9.78
N ILE A 89 0.65 50.08 10.30
CA ILE A 89 1.62 49.00 10.42
C ILE A 89 1.09 47.88 11.34
N LEU A 90 0.54 48.24 12.50
CA LEU A 90 0.00 47.26 13.44
C LEU A 90 -1.18 46.47 12.84
N THR A 91 -2.10 47.16 12.17
CA THR A 91 -3.26 46.47 11.57
C THR A 91 -2.84 45.57 10.40
N PHE A 92 -1.80 45.94 9.64
CA PHE A 92 -1.19 45.07 8.64
C PHE A 92 -0.63 43.78 9.26
N TYR A 93 0.15 43.88 10.35
CA TYR A 93 0.69 42.69 11.01
C TYR A 93 -0.40 41.83 11.64
N GLN A 94 -1.42 42.45 12.24
CA GLN A 94 -2.56 41.72 12.79
C GLN A 94 -3.31 40.93 11.71
N GLU A 95 -3.51 41.50 10.53
CA GLU A 95 -4.12 40.78 9.41
C GLU A 95 -3.26 39.60 8.95
N ARG A 96 -1.93 39.77 8.89
CA ARG A 96 -1.03 38.65 8.58
C ARG A 96 -1.15 37.53 9.61
N LEU A 97 -1.13 37.87 10.90
CA LEU A 97 -1.26 36.90 11.99
C LEU A 97 -2.62 36.20 11.98
N ALA A 98 -3.71 36.93 11.72
CA ALA A 98 -5.05 36.37 11.63
C ALA A 98 -5.15 35.34 10.49
N ASN A 99 -4.52 35.60 9.34
CA ASN A 99 -4.51 34.66 8.23
C ASN A 99 -3.69 33.39 8.55
N GLU A 100 -2.65 33.46 9.38
CA GLU A 100 -1.88 32.29 9.81
C GLU A 100 -2.60 31.42 10.87
N ALA A 101 -3.64 31.94 11.51
CA ALA A 101 -4.36 31.25 12.58
C ALA A 101 -5.34 30.16 12.09
N PHE A 102 -5.68 30.12 10.79
CA PHE A 102 -6.62 29.15 10.23
C PHE A 102 -5.97 28.32 9.13
N LEU A 103 -6.27 27.01 9.13
CA LEU A 103 -5.65 26.07 8.19
C LEU A 103 -5.92 26.40 6.72
N ALA A 104 -7.10 26.97 6.42
CA ALA A 104 -7.50 27.31 5.06
C ALA A 104 -6.83 28.58 4.51
N THR A 105 -6.32 29.45 5.39
CA THR A 105 -5.77 30.76 5.04
C THR A 105 -4.26 30.88 5.33
N ALA A 106 -3.71 30.01 6.17
CA ALA A 106 -2.31 30.00 6.53
C ALA A 106 -1.43 29.79 5.28
N ARG A 107 -0.36 30.58 5.16
CA ARG A 107 0.59 30.49 4.04
C ARG A 107 1.93 29.94 4.50
N GLU A 108 2.32 30.19 5.75
CA GLU A 108 3.58 29.70 6.26
C GLU A 108 3.50 28.20 6.53
N LYS A 109 4.53 27.48 6.05
CA LYS A 109 4.62 26.02 6.21
C LYS A 109 4.59 25.62 7.69
N LEU A 110 5.23 26.41 8.55
CA LEU A 110 5.26 26.17 10.00
C LEU A 110 3.84 26.24 10.59
N SER A 111 3.08 27.30 10.29
CA SER A 111 1.70 27.47 10.77
C SER A 111 0.81 26.30 10.35
N VAL A 112 0.87 25.90 9.07
CA VAL A 112 0.10 24.75 8.56
C VAL A 112 0.45 23.47 9.31
N PHE A 113 1.74 23.24 9.60
CA PHE A 113 2.19 22.04 10.30
C PHE A 113 1.73 22.03 11.77
N GLU A 114 1.82 23.15 12.48
CA GLU A 114 1.36 23.23 13.87
C GLU A 114 -0.17 23.15 13.97
N LEU A 115 -0.91 23.81 13.06
CA LEU A 115 -2.37 23.69 12.99
C LEU A 115 -2.82 22.26 12.66
N ALA A 116 -2.16 21.60 11.71
CA ALA A 116 -2.42 20.19 11.42
C ALA A 116 -2.19 19.28 12.63
N ARG A 117 -1.12 19.54 13.40
CA ARG A 117 -0.78 18.77 14.60
C ARG A 117 -1.85 18.86 15.68
N LEU A 118 -2.53 19.99 15.82
CA LEU A 118 -3.65 20.14 16.77
C LEU A 118 -4.80 19.17 16.47
N VAL A 119 -5.02 18.81 15.20
CA VAL A 119 -6.02 17.83 14.76
C VAL A 119 -5.47 16.39 14.78
N GLY A 120 -4.25 16.19 15.30
CA GLY A 120 -3.58 14.90 15.32
C GLY A 120 -2.96 14.48 13.99
N TYR A 121 -2.96 15.35 12.98
CA TYR A 121 -2.31 15.08 11.69
C TYR A 121 -0.86 15.58 11.72
N ARG A 122 0.09 14.68 11.43
CA ARG A 122 1.49 15.03 11.21
C ARG A 122 1.83 14.82 9.75
N PRO A 123 2.10 15.90 8.97
CA PRO A 123 2.56 15.76 7.59
C PRO A 123 3.81 14.87 7.52
N LYS A 124 3.86 13.97 6.53
CA LYS A 124 5.00 13.08 6.35
C LYS A 124 6.25 13.89 5.97
N PRO A 125 7.43 13.54 6.51
CA PRO A 125 8.68 14.12 6.05
C PRO A 125 8.96 13.68 4.60
N GLY A 126 9.96 14.31 3.97
CA GLY A 126 10.53 13.78 2.73
C GLY A 126 11.07 12.37 2.99
N VAL A 127 10.69 11.41 2.14
CA VAL A 127 11.14 10.01 2.22
C VAL A 127 12.11 9.73 1.08
N ALA A 128 13.15 8.95 1.35
CA ALA A 128 14.09 8.52 0.31
C ALA A 128 13.42 7.58 -0.70
N ALA A 129 13.87 7.63 -1.95
CA ALA A 129 13.48 6.66 -2.96
C ALA A 129 14.02 5.27 -2.59
N ARG A 130 13.24 4.22 -2.89
CA ARG A 130 13.63 2.83 -2.66
C ARG A 130 13.41 2.00 -3.91
N THR A 131 14.30 1.04 -4.15
CA THR A 131 14.19 0.07 -5.22
C THR A 131 14.73 -1.28 -4.75
N LEU A 132 14.39 -2.35 -5.45
CA LEU A 132 14.93 -3.68 -5.21
C LEU A 132 16.16 -3.88 -6.10
N LEU A 133 17.24 -4.40 -5.51
CA LEU A 133 18.47 -4.76 -6.22
C LEU A 133 18.64 -6.28 -6.17
N ALA A 134 19.02 -6.86 -7.30
CA ALA A 134 19.39 -8.26 -7.39
C ALA A 134 20.90 -8.37 -7.62
N PHE A 135 21.58 -9.14 -6.78
CA PHE A 135 23.02 -9.40 -6.90
C PHE A 135 23.23 -10.78 -7.50
N THR A 136 23.96 -10.84 -8.60
CA THR A 136 24.46 -12.09 -9.17
C THR A 136 25.91 -12.27 -8.72
N LEU A 137 26.19 -13.37 -8.03
CA LEU A 137 27.54 -13.67 -7.53
C LEU A 137 28.31 -14.56 -8.52
N GLU A 138 29.58 -14.29 -8.77
CA GLU A 138 30.42 -15.23 -9.52
C GLU A 138 30.88 -16.39 -8.65
N GLU A 139 30.90 -17.60 -9.21
CA GLU A 139 31.48 -18.77 -8.57
C GLU A 139 32.94 -18.91 -9.02
N SER A 140 33.87 -19.04 -8.07
CA SER A 140 35.30 -19.11 -8.39
C SER A 140 35.62 -20.41 -9.15
N PRO A 141 36.35 -20.36 -10.29
CA PRO A 141 36.81 -21.56 -10.97
C PRO A 141 37.95 -22.20 -10.15
N GLY A 142 37.58 -23.08 -9.21
CA GLY A 142 38.58 -23.72 -8.34
C GLY A 142 38.10 -24.90 -7.52
N LEU A 143 36.80 -25.21 -7.48
CA LEU A 143 36.31 -26.37 -6.75
C LEU A 143 35.17 -27.07 -7.50
N ALA A 144 35.49 -27.67 -8.65
CA ALA A 144 34.68 -28.78 -9.12
C ALA A 144 34.71 -29.90 -8.05
N PRO A 145 33.56 -30.50 -7.68
CA PRO A 145 33.53 -31.55 -6.67
C PRO A 145 34.48 -32.70 -7.05
N GLY A 146 35.56 -32.88 -6.29
CA GLY A 146 36.48 -34.02 -6.43
C GLY A 146 37.84 -33.76 -7.08
N THR A 147 38.21 -32.51 -7.42
CA THR A 147 39.58 -32.20 -7.87
C THR A 147 40.41 -31.62 -6.73
N ILE A 148 41.52 -32.26 -6.42
CA ILE A 148 42.48 -31.83 -5.40
C ILE A 148 43.35 -30.72 -6.03
N PRO A 149 43.33 -29.48 -5.52
CA PRO A 149 44.17 -28.43 -6.07
C PRO A 149 45.64 -28.63 -5.64
N SER A 150 46.56 -28.53 -6.58
CA SER A 150 48.03 -28.57 -6.36
C SER A 150 48.63 -27.21 -5.97
N THR A 151 47.78 -26.21 -5.75
CA THR A 151 48.15 -24.85 -5.34
C THR A 151 47.25 -24.49 -4.15
N PRO A 152 47.68 -23.71 -3.14
CA PRO A 152 46.78 -23.22 -2.10
C PRO A 152 45.69 -22.34 -2.73
N VAL A 153 44.57 -22.97 -3.08
CA VAL A 153 43.36 -22.30 -3.51
C VAL A 153 42.81 -21.61 -2.26
N GLN A 154 42.74 -20.28 -2.29
CA GLN A 154 41.95 -19.54 -1.32
C GLN A 154 40.50 -20.03 -1.46
N THR A 155 40.04 -20.84 -0.52
CA THR A 155 38.67 -21.32 -0.48
C THR A 155 37.79 -20.10 -0.23
N MET A 156 37.19 -19.54 -1.29
CA MET A 156 36.17 -18.51 -1.13
C MET A 156 35.00 -19.11 -0.34
N PRO A 157 34.43 -18.37 0.63
CA PRO A 157 33.35 -18.88 1.44
C PRO A 157 32.12 -19.17 0.57
N THR A 158 31.40 -20.24 0.87
CA THR A 158 30.14 -20.64 0.21
C THR A 158 29.04 -19.57 0.34
N GLU A 159 29.22 -18.64 1.28
CA GLU A 159 28.31 -17.56 1.60
C GLU A 159 29.10 -16.25 1.73
N THR A 160 28.57 -15.18 1.15
CA THR A 160 29.14 -13.83 1.19
C THR A 160 28.11 -12.88 1.78
N ILE A 161 28.54 -12.01 2.70
CA ILE A 161 27.68 -11.01 3.31
C ILE A 161 27.78 -9.72 2.51
N ILE A 162 26.66 -9.21 2.04
CA ILE A 162 26.50 -7.85 1.53
C ILE A 162 26.06 -7.00 2.72
N ASP A 163 26.96 -6.15 3.21
CA ASP A 163 26.69 -5.34 4.38
C ASP A 163 25.65 -4.23 4.10
N LEU A 164 25.03 -3.78 5.20
CA LEU A 164 24.23 -2.56 5.25
C LEU A 164 25.08 -1.38 4.77
N GLY A 165 24.51 -0.50 3.95
CA GLY A 165 25.21 0.67 3.43
C GLY A 165 26.06 0.40 2.18
N THR A 166 25.94 -0.79 1.56
CA THR A 166 26.59 -1.08 0.27
C THR A 166 26.04 -0.14 -0.80
N GLN A 167 26.90 0.69 -1.38
CA GLN A 167 26.48 1.75 -2.28
C GLN A 167 26.37 1.29 -3.73
N VAL A 168 25.31 1.72 -4.40
CA VAL A 168 25.09 1.52 -5.85
C VAL A 168 24.67 2.86 -6.46
N ARG A 169 25.14 3.14 -7.67
CA ARG A 169 24.77 4.36 -8.40
C ARG A 169 23.79 4.04 -9.51
N SER A 170 22.77 4.87 -9.67
CA SER A 170 21.89 4.78 -10.83
C SER A 170 22.64 5.19 -12.09
N VAL A 171 22.26 4.58 -13.21
CA VAL A 171 22.64 5.05 -14.54
C VAL A 171 21.67 6.16 -14.93
N PRO A 172 22.12 7.43 -15.03
CA PRO A 172 21.24 8.54 -15.38
C PRO A 172 20.84 8.50 -16.86
N GLY A 173 19.66 9.04 -17.18
CA GLY A 173 19.30 9.39 -18.56
C GLY A 173 20.03 10.64 -19.08
N PRO A 174 19.81 11.05 -20.35
CA PRO A 174 20.32 12.32 -20.87
C PRO A 174 19.82 13.50 -20.01
N GLU A 175 20.72 14.39 -19.59
CA GLU A 175 20.44 15.53 -18.68
C GLU A 175 20.06 15.17 -17.23
N GLU A 176 20.20 13.91 -16.80
CA GLU A 176 19.98 13.51 -15.41
C GLU A 176 21.27 13.37 -14.61
N GLN A 177 21.18 13.56 -13.28
CA GLN A 177 22.30 13.33 -12.36
C GLN A 177 22.22 11.93 -11.75
N SER A 178 23.35 11.23 -11.68
CA SER A 178 23.44 9.93 -11.02
C SER A 178 23.07 10.04 -9.54
N GLN A 179 22.15 9.21 -9.08
CA GLN A 179 21.77 9.13 -7.67
C GLN A 179 22.49 7.96 -7.01
N THR A 180 22.92 8.15 -5.76
CA THR A 180 23.54 7.08 -4.96
C THR A 180 22.48 6.48 -4.07
N TYR A 181 22.36 5.16 -4.12
CA TYR A 181 21.54 4.32 -3.26
C TYR A 181 22.44 3.49 -2.35
N GLU A 182 21.88 3.02 -1.25
CA GLU A 182 22.56 2.11 -0.34
C GLU A 182 21.62 0.97 0.11
N THR A 183 22.19 -0.18 0.43
CA THR A 183 21.42 -1.29 1.01
C THR A 183 20.92 -0.91 2.41
N VAL A 184 19.63 -1.16 2.67
CA VAL A 184 18.97 -0.84 3.96
C VAL A 184 19.00 -1.98 4.97
N GLU A 185 19.48 -3.14 4.57
CA GLU A 185 19.65 -4.32 5.40
C GLU A 185 20.88 -5.11 4.99
N LYS A 186 21.37 -5.97 5.90
CA LYS A 186 22.43 -6.93 5.60
C LYS A 186 21.83 -8.12 4.87
N LEU A 187 22.50 -8.59 3.82
CA LEU A 187 22.04 -9.71 3.01
C LEU A 187 23.12 -10.80 2.96
N THR A 188 22.78 -12.01 3.40
CA THR A 188 23.60 -13.21 3.14
C THR A 188 23.32 -13.69 1.72
N ALA A 189 24.33 -13.62 0.86
CA ALA A 189 24.22 -13.99 -0.54
C ALA A 189 25.03 -15.26 -0.82
N ARG A 190 24.47 -16.18 -1.61
CA ARG A 190 25.09 -17.48 -1.96
C ARG A 190 25.09 -17.64 -3.48
N ALA A 191 26.21 -18.02 -4.08
CA ALA A 191 26.30 -18.18 -5.54
C ALA A 191 25.30 -19.21 -6.09
N ARG A 192 25.06 -20.30 -5.34
CA ARG A 192 24.03 -21.32 -5.68
C ARG A 192 22.62 -20.75 -5.79
N TRP A 193 22.34 -19.56 -5.23
CA TRP A 193 21.03 -18.94 -5.30
C TRP A 193 20.78 -18.18 -6.60
N ASN A 194 21.81 -17.91 -7.41
CA ASN A 194 21.65 -17.29 -8.73
C ASN A 194 20.70 -18.09 -9.65
N ALA A 195 20.64 -19.41 -9.45
CA ALA A 195 19.91 -20.34 -10.29
C ALA A 195 18.87 -21.15 -9.51
N LEU A 196 18.24 -20.57 -8.47
CA LEU A 196 17.11 -21.23 -7.80
C LEU A 196 16.00 -21.50 -8.82
N ARG A 197 15.84 -22.78 -9.18
CA ARG A 197 14.75 -23.23 -10.04
C ARG A 197 13.54 -23.55 -9.18
N PRO A 198 12.33 -23.14 -9.57
CA PRO A 198 11.13 -23.58 -8.91
C PRO A 198 11.01 -25.10 -9.03
N ARG A 199 10.46 -25.76 -8.01
CA ARG A 199 10.07 -27.17 -8.11
C ARG A 199 8.92 -27.26 -9.09
N LEU A 200 9.20 -27.77 -10.30
CA LEU A 200 8.21 -27.92 -11.36
C LEU A 200 7.28 -29.13 -11.14
N TRP A 201 7.79 -30.16 -10.45
CA TRP A 201 7.09 -31.43 -10.30
C TRP A 201 7.02 -31.89 -8.84
N GLU A 202 5.85 -32.38 -8.46
CA GLU A 202 5.60 -33.03 -7.18
C GLU A 202 4.90 -34.38 -7.42
N PRO A 203 5.30 -35.46 -6.71
CA PRO A 203 4.57 -36.71 -6.76
C PRO A 203 3.10 -36.51 -6.39
N GLN A 204 2.21 -36.92 -7.29
CA GLN A 204 0.78 -36.84 -7.06
C GLN A 204 0.37 -37.82 -5.96
N VAL A 205 -0.39 -37.35 -4.97
CA VAL A 205 -1.07 -38.23 -4.00
C VAL A 205 -2.29 -38.84 -4.69
N LEU A 206 -2.35 -40.18 -4.71
CA LEU A 206 -3.49 -40.92 -5.22
C LEU A 206 -4.38 -41.32 -4.02
N ASP A 207 -5.68 -41.10 -4.15
CA ASP A 207 -6.70 -41.43 -3.16
C ASP A 207 -8.03 -41.79 -3.85
N ASP A 208 -9.07 -42.13 -3.07
CA ASP A 208 -10.38 -42.50 -3.61
C ASP A 208 -11.05 -41.36 -4.40
N ALA A 209 -10.75 -40.12 -4.06
CA ALA A 209 -11.29 -38.93 -4.70
C ALA A 209 -10.54 -38.53 -5.97
N THR A 210 -9.43 -39.19 -6.30
CA THR A 210 -8.58 -38.86 -7.45
C THR A 210 -9.34 -39.09 -8.76
N ARG A 211 -9.50 -37.99 -9.51
CA ARG A 211 -10.19 -37.95 -10.83
C ARG A 211 -9.28 -37.57 -11.99
N GLU A 212 -8.10 -37.06 -11.69
CA GLU A 212 -7.11 -36.66 -12.68
C GLU A 212 -5.80 -37.31 -12.30
N ILE A 213 -5.05 -37.84 -13.26
CA ILE A 213 -3.76 -38.48 -13.05
C ILE A 213 -2.77 -37.87 -14.04
N PHE A 214 -1.63 -37.42 -13.54
CA PHE A 214 -0.55 -36.91 -14.39
C PHE A 214 0.50 -37.99 -14.59
N LEU A 215 0.74 -38.36 -15.85
CA LEU A 215 1.73 -39.37 -16.24
C LEU A 215 2.88 -38.70 -16.97
N ASP A 216 4.09 -39.16 -16.68
CA ASP A 216 5.31 -38.71 -17.36
C ASP A 216 5.31 -39.20 -18.82
N GLY A 217 5.64 -38.30 -19.75
CA GLY A 217 5.63 -38.54 -21.19
C GLY A 217 4.25 -38.43 -21.86
N THR A 218 4.27 -38.36 -23.20
CA THR A 218 3.09 -38.30 -24.08
C THR A 218 2.75 -39.63 -24.76
N SER A 219 3.66 -40.59 -24.74
CA SER A 219 3.52 -41.92 -25.38
C SER A 219 2.85 -42.95 -24.46
N THR A 220 1.81 -42.56 -23.72
CA THR A 220 1.13 -43.43 -22.76
C THR A 220 0.29 -44.53 -23.42
N LEU A 221 -0.06 -44.37 -24.71
CA LEU A 221 -0.89 -45.30 -25.50
C LEU A 221 -2.23 -45.66 -24.83
N LEU A 222 -2.71 -44.83 -23.90
CA LEU A 222 -3.98 -45.01 -23.21
C LEU A 222 -5.14 -44.52 -24.07
N LYS A 223 -6.25 -45.26 -24.06
CA LYS A 223 -7.49 -44.89 -24.73
C LYS A 223 -8.63 -44.75 -23.72
N PRO A 224 -9.66 -43.93 -24.01
CA PRO A 224 -10.90 -43.95 -23.25
C PRO A 224 -11.44 -45.38 -23.11
N GLY A 225 -11.79 -45.76 -21.88
CA GLY A 225 -12.24 -47.10 -21.48
C GLY A 225 -11.14 -48.08 -21.05
N ASP A 226 -9.86 -47.71 -21.08
CA ASP A 226 -8.79 -48.56 -20.54
C ASP A 226 -8.85 -48.61 -19.00
N GLY A 227 -8.57 -49.78 -18.42
CA GLY A 227 -8.54 -49.96 -16.97
C GLY A 227 -7.20 -49.51 -16.38
N LEU A 228 -7.24 -48.68 -15.34
CA LEU A 228 -6.09 -48.27 -14.55
C LEU A 228 -6.20 -48.84 -13.13
N LEU A 229 -5.10 -49.43 -12.67
CA LEU A 229 -4.93 -49.85 -11.28
C LEU A 229 -3.95 -48.90 -10.59
N LEU A 230 -4.47 -48.12 -9.66
CA LEU A 230 -3.74 -47.11 -8.88
C LEU A 230 -3.27 -47.74 -7.58
N PHE A 231 -1.99 -47.63 -7.29
CA PHE A 231 -1.40 -48.01 -6.02
C PHE A 231 -1.09 -46.72 -5.25
N PRO A 232 -2.01 -46.23 -4.42
CA PRO A 232 -1.71 -45.15 -3.49
C PRO A 232 -0.60 -45.62 -2.56
N GLY A 233 0.52 -44.90 -2.50
CA GLY A 233 1.70 -45.30 -1.72
C GLY A 233 1.36 -45.63 -0.26
N GLY A 234 1.96 -46.69 0.28
CA GLY A 234 1.68 -47.21 1.64
C GLY A 234 0.95 -48.56 1.66
N SER A 235 0.22 -48.86 2.75
CA SER A 235 -0.54 -50.11 2.96
C SER A 235 -1.99 -50.04 2.47
N SER A 236 -2.30 -49.11 1.57
CA SER A 236 -3.64 -48.91 1.03
C SER A 236 -3.93 -49.91 -0.09
N ALA A 237 -5.18 -50.39 -0.16
CA ALA A 237 -5.60 -51.30 -1.22
C ALA A 237 -5.50 -50.63 -2.60
N PRO A 238 -5.20 -51.40 -3.67
CA PRO A 238 -5.15 -50.86 -5.01
C PRO A 238 -6.55 -50.41 -5.48
N LEU A 239 -6.62 -49.23 -6.10
CA LEU A 239 -7.86 -48.64 -6.60
C LEU A 239 -7.99 -48.88 -8.10
N PHE A 240 -9.10 -49.44 -8.53
CA PHE A 240 -9.40 -49.57 -9.95
C PHE A 240 -10.21 -48.36 -10.45
N ARG A 241 -9.81 -47.81 -11.59
CA ARG A 241 -10.46 -46.70 -12.29
C ARG A 241 -10.45 -46.94 -13.79
N GLN A 242 -11.41 -46.39 -14.52
CA GLN A 242 -11.39 -46.41 -16.00
C GLN A 242 -10.99 -45.04 -16.53
N VAL A 243 -10.25 -45.03 -17.64
CA VAL A 243 -9.87 -43.80 -18.34
C VAL A 243 -11.10 -43.21 -19.01
N ALA A 244 -11.50 -42.01 -18.61
CA ALA A 244 -12.53 -41.24 -19.31
C ALA A 244 -11.93 -40.49 -20.51
N GLU A 245 -10.79 -39.83 -20.30
CA GLU A 245 -10.16 -38.97 -21.30
C GLU A 245 -8.63 -38.93 -21.11
N VAL A 246 -7.88 -38.76 -22.20
CA VAL A 246 -6.42 -38.58 -22.18
C VAL A 246 -6.07 -37.31 -22.95
N ILE A 247 -5.45 -36.36 -22.27
CA ILE A 247 -5.05 -35.06 -22.80
C ILE A 247 -3.51 -35.00 -22.76
N PRO A 248 -2.81 -35.14 -23.91
CA PRO A 248 -1.37 -35.03 -23.96
C PRO A 248 -0.90 -33.57 -24.01
N TYR A 249 0.16 -33.25 -23.27
CA TYR A 249 0.84 -31.96 -23.22
C TYR A 249 2.27 -32.12 -23.78
N PRO A 250 2.48 -31.97 -25.10
CA PRO A 250 3.75 -32.29 -25.76
C PRO A 250 4.89 -31.30 -25.48
N GLU A 251 4.59 -30.04 -25.18
CA GLU A 251 5.62 -29.03 -24.86
C GLU A 251 6.22 -29.28 -23.48
N GLU A 252 5.39 -29.66 -22.51
CA GLU A 252 5.79 -29.97 -21.14
C GLU A 252 6.09 -31.46 -20.89
N GLN A 253 5.96 -32.30 -21.93
CA GLN A 253 6.25 -33.74 -21.94
C GLN A 253 5.48 -34.58 -20.91
N TYR A 254 4.21 -34.28 -20.65
CA TYR A 254 3.35 -35.10 -19.76
C TYR A 254 1.97 -35.38 -20.37
N SER A 255 1.23 -36.33 -19.78
CA SER A 255 -0.16 -36.63 -20.14
C SER A 255 -1.07 -36.46 -18.93
N LYS A 256 -2.16 -35.71 -19.08
CA LYS A 256 -3.26 -35.67 -18.11
C LYS A 256 -4.29 -36.72 -18.47
N VAL A 257 -4.55 -37.64 -17.56
CA VAL A 257 -5.54 -38.69 -17.71
C VAL A 257 -6.70 -38.41 -16.77
N VAL A 258 -7.88 -38.15 -17.32
CA VAL A 258 -9.11 -38.04 -16.53
C VAL A 258 -9.67 -39.43 -16.34
N VAL A 259 -9.94 -39.80 -15.10
CA VAL A 259 -10.53 -41.09 -14.74
C VAL A 259 -11.96 -40.94 -14.27
N GLU A 260 -12.77 -41.95 -14.54
CA GLU A 260 -14.15 -42.01 -14.07
C GLU A 260 -14.21 -41.97 -12.54
N ALA A 261 -15.28 -41.37 -12.00
CA ALA A 261 -15.53 -41.40 -10.56
C ALA A 261 -15.64 -42.85 -10.08
N ALA A 262 -15.24 -43.10 -8.82
CA ALA A 262 -15.43 -44.40 -8.21
C ALA A 262 -16.89 -44.86 -8.42
N PRO A 263 -17.14 -46.08 -8.92
CA PRO A 263 -18.49 -46.60 -8.95
C PRO A 263 -19.03 -46.57 -7.52
N GLU A 264 -20.17 -45.91 -7.30
CA GLU A 264 -20.91 -46.08 -6.04
C GLU A 264 -21.07 -47.59 -5.84
N GLU A 265 -20.63 -48.11 -4.69
CA GLU A 265 -20.82 -49.52 -4.37
C GLU A 265 -22.31 -49.84 -4.48
N VAL A 266 -22.69 -50.53 -5.55
CA VAL A 266 -24.00 -51.17 -5.63
C VAL A 266 -23.99 -52.22 -4.54
N GLN A 267 -24.58 -51.91 -3.39
CA GLN A 267 -24.81 -52.84 -2.31
C GLN A 267 -25.53 -54.05 -2.90
N SER A 268 -24.79 -55.13 -3.16
CA SER A 268 -25.39 -56.36 -3.64
C SER A 268 -26.28 -56.88 -2.52
N ALA A 269 -27.59 -56.89 -2.76
CA ALA A 269 -28.55 -57.54 -1.90
C ALA A 269 -28.26 -59.04 -1.88
N ARG A 270 -27.38 -59.48 -0.96
CA ARG A 270 -27.28 -60.89 -0.55
C ARG A 270 -28.17 -61.09 0.67
N GLY A 271 -29.11 -62.02 0.48
CA GLY A 271 -30.27 -62.24 1.33
C GLY A 271 -29.96 -62.47 2.81
N ALA A 272 -30.95 -62.08 3.60
CA ALA A 272 -31.08 -62.29 5.02
C ALA A 272 -30.94 -63.76 5.42
N GLN A 273 -30.21 -64.02 6.51
CA GLN A 273 -30.58 -65.01 7.53
C GLN A 273 -30.01 -64.59 8.90
N ARG A 274 -30.84 -64.79 9.93
CA ARG A 274 -30.79 -64.26 11.30
C ARG A 274 -29.95 -65.10 12.28
N ALA A 275 -29.72 -64.48 13.46
CA ALA A 275 -29.52 -65.00 14.83
C ALA A 275 -28.13 -64.62 15.40
N ASP A 276 -27.91 -64.06 16.59
CA ASP A 276 -28.72 -63.70 17.77
C ASP A 276 -27.98 -62.60 18.58
N THR A 277 -28.72 -61.90 19.46
CA THR A 277 -28.35 -60.74 20.33
C THR A 277 -27.59 -61.18 21.63
N PRO A 278 -27.17 -60.34 22.62
CA PRO A 278 -27.12 -58.85 22.74
C PRO A 278 -25.88 -58.20 23.47
N ALA A 279 -25.65 -56.89 23.19
CA ALA A 279 -25.31 -55.72 24.07
C ALA A 279 -24.15 -55.77 25.13
N PRO A 280 -23.59 -54.64 25.68
CA PRO A 280 -24.13 -53.27 25.67
C PRO A 280 -23.17 -52.07 25.44
N ALA A 281 -23.81 -50.95 25.07
CA ALA A 281 -23.58 -49.54 25.34
C ALA A 281 -22.21 -49.00 25.84
N ALA A 282 -21.69 -48.00 25.12
CA ALA A 282 -21.05 -46.82 25.73
C ALA A 282 -21.45 -45.53 25.01
N LYS A 283 -21.74 -44.52 25.82
CA LYS A 283 -22.34 -43.21 25.53
C LYS A 283 -21.43 -42.26 24.75
N ALA A 284 -22.09 -41.36 24.03
CA ALA A 284 -21.54 -40.18 23.37
C ALA A 284 -21.02 -39.09 24.34
N ALA A 285 -19.98 -38.39 23.90
CA ALA A 285 -19.70 -36.97 24.15
C ALA A 285 -18.80 -36.53 22.97
N GLY A 286 -19.11 -35.55 22.12
CA GLY A 286 -19.72 -34.26 22.41
C GLY A 286 -18.60 -33.20 22.46
N ALA A 287 -18.12 -32.74 21.31
CA ALA A 287 -17.32 -31.52 21.23
C ALA A 287 -17.54 -30.82 19.89
N ALA A 288 -18.27 -29.71 19.96
CA ALA A 288 -18.60 -28.83 18.86
C ALA A 288 -17.37 -28.06 18.36
N SER A 289 -17.31 -27.95 17.04
CA SER A 289 -16.42 -27.06 16.29
C SER A 289 -16.77 -25.61 16.57
N GLY A 290 -15.83 -24.86 17.15
CA GLY A 290 -15.88 -23.40 17.25
C GLY A 290 -15.08 -22.78 16.10
N SER A 291 -15.79 -22.23 15.12
CA SER A 291 -15.22 -21.48 14.00
C SER A 291 -14.56 -20.18 14.49
N LYS A 292 -13.24 -20.06 14.35
CA LYS A 292 -12.53 -18.77 14.37
C LYS A 292 -12.29 -18.32 12.94
N GLY A 293 -12.99 -17.26 12.54
CA GLY A 293 -12.71 -16.52 11.33
C GLY A 293 -11.34 -15.83 11.41
N LEU A 294 -10.50 -16.05 10.41
CA LEU A 294 -9.31 -15.24 10.16
C LEU A 294 -9.68 -14.09 9.23
N GLY A 295 -9.70 -12.90 9.82
CA GLY A 295 -9.56 -11.64 9.11
C GLY A 295 -8.13 -11.47 8.58
N GLN A 296 -8.04 -10.81 7.44
CA GLN A 296 -6.85 -10.55 6.66
C GLN A 296 -5.85 -9.67 7.44
N ALA A 297 -4.56 -10.03 7.39
CA ALA A 297 -3.46 -9.12 7.72
C ALA A 297 -2.28 -9.33 6.76
N SER A 298 -2.23 -8.44 5.77
CA SER A 298 -1.08 -7.75 5.18
C SER A 298 0.34 -8.26 5.55
N GLY A 299 1.00 -8.92 4.59
CA GLY A 299 1.84 -8.17 3.64
C GLY A 299 3.22 -7.67 4.07
N ILE A 300 3.88 -8.21 5.10
CA ILE A 300 5.33 -7.98 5.33
C ILE A 300 6.09 -9.28 5.70
N GLY A 301 5.42 -10.33 6.17
CA GLY A 301 6.06 -11.59 6.59
C GLY A 301 6.47 -12.59 5.49
N LYS A 302 6.40 -12.22 4.20
CA LYS A 302 6.67 -13.18 3.10
C LYS A 302 8.15 -13.28 2.70
N ALA A 303 8.97 -12.28 3.00
CA ALA A 303 10.40 -12.30 2.65
C ALA A 303 11.22 -13.14 3.64
N GLU A 304 11.00 -12.97 4.96
CA GLU A 304 11.66 -13.79 5.98
C GLU A 304 11.27 -15.27 5.87
N ALA A 305 10.01 -15.57 5.56
CA ALA A 305 9.53 -16.95 5.38
C ALA A 305 10.22 -17.68 4.21
N ALA A 306 10.69 -16.97 3.18
CA ALA A 306 11.37 -17.58 2.04
C ALA A 306 12.81 -17.98 2.37
N VAL A 307 13.52 -17.18 3.19
CA VAL A 307 14.87 -17.48 3.67
C VAL A 307 14.84 -18.66 4.65
N ASP A 308 13.87 -18.66 5.56
CA ASP A 308 13.66 -19.70 6.57
C ASP A 308 13.20 -21.05 5.96
N ALA A 309 12.56 -21.01 4.79
CA ALA A 309 12.23 -22.21 4.00
C ALA A 309 13.46 -22.78 3.28
N ALA A 310 14.42 -21.94 2.87
CA ALA A 310 15.65 -22.38 2.23
C ALA A 310 16.60 -23.09 3.22
N GLU A 311 16.68 -22.65 4.48
CA GLU A 311 17.48 -23.32 5.51
C GLU A 311 16.90 -24.68 5.94
N ARG A 312 15.57 -24.84 5.97
CA ARG A 312 14.93 -26.13 6.32
C ARG A 312 15.16 -27.24 5.31
N LEU A 313 15.58 -26.92 4.08
CA LEU A 313 15.89 -27.90 3.04
C LEU A 313 17.27 -28.57 3.23
N GLU A 314 18.11 -28.07 4.14
CA GLU A 314 19.46 -28.64 4.39
C GLU A 314 19.47 -29.71 5.50
N GLY A 315 18.37 -29.85 6.25
CA GLY A 315 18.19 -30.89 7.27
C GLY A 315 17.69 -32.21 6.68
N GLY A 316 18.56 -32.94 5.99
CA GLY A 316 18.27 -34.30 5.50
C GLY A 316 18.12 -35.33 6.62
N GLY A 317 16.95 -35.36 7.27
CA GLY A 317 16.55 -36.44 8.17
C GLY A 317 16.18 -37.69 7.38
N ALA A 318 16.91 -38.79 7.61
CA ALA A 318 16.63 -40.12 7.04
C ALA A 318 15.31 -40.68 7.62
N GLY A 319 14.17 -40.17 7.14
CA GLY A 319 12.86 -40.76 7.33
C GLY A 319 12.61 -41.85 6.28
N ILE A 320 11.99 -42.95 6.71
CA ILE A 320 11.50 -44.03 5.84
C ILE A 320 10.69 -43.40 4.71
N GLN A 321 11.22 -43.40 3.48
CA GLN A 321 10.48 -42.87 2.35
C GLN A 321 9.28 -43.79 2.07
N PRO A 322 8.03 -43.29 2.11
CA PRO A 322 6.88 -44.09 1.74
C PRO A 322 7.05 -44.58 0.29
N THR A 323 6.62 -45.80 0.02
CA THR A 323 6.67 -46.37 -1.33
C THR A 323 5.97 -45.43 -2.31
N PRO A 324 6.63 -45.02 -3.41
CA PRO A 324 6.03 -44.07 -4.35
C PRO A 324 4.78 -44.68 -4.98
N PRO A 325 3.74 -43.86 -5.25
CA PRO A 325 2.53 -44.34 -5.91
C PRO A 325 2.86 -44.90 -7.29
N ARG A 326 2.15 -45.96 -7.69
CA ARG A 326 2.34 -46.62 -9.00
C ARG A 326 1.02 -46.71 -9.73
N VAL A 327 1.04 -46.63 -11.05
CA VAL A 327 -0.14 -46.79 -11.90
C VAL A 327 0.15 -47.91 -12.90
N LEU A 328 -0.71 -48.93 -12.96
CA LEU A 328 -0.65 -50.00 -13.94
C LEU A 328 -1.82 -49.89 -14.91
N ALA A 329 -1.55 -49.94 -16.21
CA ALA A 329 -2.57 -49.96 -17.25
C ALA A 329 -2.91 -51.41 -17.64
N LEU A 330 -4.16 -51.81 -17.46
CA LEU A 330 -4.70 -53.10 -17.86
C LEU A 330 -5.19 -53.02 -19.31
N ARG A 331 -4.33 -53.42 -20.24
CA ARG A 331 -4.58 -53.33 -21.70
C ARG A 331 -5.25 -54.58 -22.30
N LEU A 332 -5.49 -55.61 -21.49
CA LEU A 332 -6.17 -56.84 -21.93
C LEU A 332 -7.66 -56.75 -21.63
N ARG A 333 -8.47 -56.64 -22.68
CA ARG A 333 -9.92 -56.86 -22.59
C ARG A 333 -10.16 -58.37 -22.53
N ALA A 334 -10.40 -58.91 -21.35
CA ALA A 334 -11.05 -60.20 -21.25
C ALA A 334 -12.51 -59.99 -21.66
N ALA A 335 -12.91 -60.50 -22.82
CA ALA A 335 -14.31 -60.60 -23.15
C ALA A 335 -14.99 -61.46 -22.06
N VAL A 336 -16.03 -60.93 -21.43
CA VAL A 336 -16.84 -61.66 -20.43
C VAL A 336 -17.57 -62.85 -21.08
N PHE A 337 -17.62 -62.89 -22.42
CA PHE A 337 -18.10 -64.02 -23.21
C PHE A 337 -16.98 -64.60 -24.06
N GLY A 338 -16.89 -65.94 -24.03
CA GLY A 338 -15.89 -66.72 -24.74
C GLY A 338 -15.84 -66.43 -26.24
N HIS A 339 -14.75 -66.89 -26.84
CA HIS A 339 -14.22 -66.62 -28.19
C HIS A 339 -15.15 -66.89 -29.40
N ASN A 340 -16.47 -67.03 -29.22
CA ASN A 340 -17.47 -67.29 -30.28
C ASN A 340 -18.87 -66.78 -29.88
N ALA A 341 -19.18 -65.50 -30.13
CA ALA A 341 -20.56 -65.03 -30.26
C ALA A 341 -20.69 -64.35 -31.64
N PRO A 342 -21.65 -64.73 -32.50
CA PRO A 342 -21.66 -64.32 -33.90
C PRO A 342 -22.19 -62.88 -34.08
N LEU A 343 -21.41 -62.13 -34.89
CA LEU A 343 -21.62 -60.86 -35.62
C LEU A 343 -22.47 -59.75 -34.98
#